data_AF-A0A5E4PXU2-F1
#
_entry.id   AF-A0A5E4PXU2-F1
#
_cell.length_a   1.000
_cell.length_b   1.000
_cell.length_c   1.000
_cell.angle_alpha   90.00
_cell.angle_beta   90.00
_cell.angle_gamma   90.00
#
_symmetry.space_group_name_H-M   'P 1'
#
loop_
_entity.id
_entity.type
_entity.pdbx_description
1 polymer ?
#
loop_
_entity_poly.entity_id
_entity_poly.type
_entity_poly.pdbx_seq_one_letter_code
_entity_poly.pdbx_strand_id
1 'polypeptide(L)'
;MRSTLSPAFTSSKIRLMVPFMEEAGNQMIAALMKKTAETGGPIQVECKDLTSRYANDVIASCAFGLKRLKLTLFSKDTTNFFISLVLDTMKNREENNIIRPDMIHLLMEAKKEWSDTDLVAQAVLFFIGGFETISIGMSFTLYELALHPEVQERLAQEIKETHSKSEGKLDFDLIQNMQYLDMVISEVLRLWPPGILLDRICCKDYNMGKPNKHEKRDFILRKGDLIAIPVFSIHRDAKYFPDPEKFNPERFSDENKHLINSMTYMPFGFGPRNCIGSRFALLEIKMLIYQVLLRMEVSPCEKTCIPSKLLSIGLWSPELNMLFLIWAVVLFATLYLYLRSVYTKFSASGVKNPPTIPLLGNVLPLLLRRRHFADDIDVYYNQYPEERFFGRYEFLNPLVVVRDLELIKKIAIKDFEYFIDHRGFSDEKVMNGKTCDQL
;
A
#
# COMPACT_ATOMS: atom_id res chain seq x y z
N MET A 1 -9.96 2.47 -18.27
CA MET A 1 -9.22 3.13 -17.17
C MET A 1 -7.81 2.57 -17.01
N ARG A 2 -7.61 1.37 -16.42
CA ARG A 2 -6.26 0.85 -16.20
C ARG A 2 -5.47 0.59 -17.51
N SER A 3 -6.14 0.08 -18.54
CA SER A 3 -5.59 -0.08 -19.89
C SER A 3 -5.11 1.24 -20.50
N THR A 4 -5.83 2.33 -20.23
CA THR A 4 -5.52 3.69 -20.69
C THR A 4 -4.24 4.23 -20.03
N LEU A 5 -4.01 3.91 -18.75
CA LEU A 5 -2.95 4.51 -17.93
C LEU A 5 -1.69 3.64 -17.83
N SER A 6 -1.80 2.32 -18.02
CA SER A 6 -0.66 1.40 -17.99
C SER A 6 0.49 1.79 -18.94
N PRO A 7 0.25 2.34 -20.16
CA PRO A 7 1.31 2.79 -21.05
C PRO A 7 2.27 3.85 -20.45
N ALA A 8 1.83 4.62 -19.45
CA ALA A 8 2.66 5.59 -18.72
C ALA A 8 3.87 4.96 -18.03
N PHE A 9 3.71 3.71 -17.58
CA PHE A 9 4.64 3.01 -16.70
C PHE A 9 5.52 2.01 -17.46
N THR A 10 5.66 2.19 -18.77
CA THR A 10 6.62 1.44 -19.58
C THR A 10 8.05 1.89 -19.28
N SER A 11 9.03 0.99 -19.43
CA SER A 11 10.43 1.32 -19.10
C SER A 11 10.98 2.48 -19.94
N SER A 12 10.53 2.64 -21.18
CA SER A 12 10.91 3.77 -22.04
C SER A 12 10.40 5.11 -21.51
N LYS A 13 9.17 5.16 -20.99
CA LYS A 13 8.59 6.36 -20.40
C LYS A 13 9.19 6.67 -19.04
N ILE A 14 9.40 5.66 -18.20
CA ILE A 14 10.06 5.81 -16.89
C ILE A 14 11.49 6.33 -17.05
N ARG A 15 12.23 5.91 -18.08
CA ARG A 15 13.58 6.44 -18.34
C ARG A 15 13.60 7.97 -18.52
N LEU A 16 12.55 8.53 -19.11
CA LEU A 16 12.40 9.99 -19.27
C LEU A 16 12.14 10.71 -17.94
N MET A 17 11.77 9.97 -16.89
CA MET A 17 11.48 10.50 -15.56
C MET A 17 12.72 10.56 -14.65
N VAL A 18 13.78 9.80 -14.98
CA VAL A 18 15.01 9.67 -14.17
C VAL A 18 15.67 11.01 -13.83
N PRO A 19 15.85 11.96 -14.77
CA PRO A 19 16.48 13.24 -14.44
C PRO A 19 15.73 14.02 -13.35
N PHE A 20 14.40 13.90 -13.30
CA PHE A 20 13.58 14.55 -12.27
C PHE A 20 13.73 13.88 -10.90
N MET A 21 13.80 12.53 -10.88
CA MET A 21 14.07 11.77 -9.67
C MET A 21 15.46 12.09 -9.10
N GLU A 22 16.45 12.19 -9.99
CA GLU A 22 17.82 12.56 -9.65
C GLU A 22 17.89 13.99 -9.10
N GLU A 23 17.24 14.95 -9.76
CA GLU A 23 17.18 16.35 -9.33
C GLU A 23 16.57 16.48 -7.93
N ALA A 24 15.42 15.84 -7.68
CA ALA A 24 14.76 15.84 -6.37
C ALA A 24 15.69 15.29 -5.27
N GLY A 25 16.41 14.21 -5.57
CA GLY A 25 17.31 13.59 -4.61
C GLY A 25 18.57 14.40 -4.36
N ASN A 26 19.16 14.99 -5.41
CA ASN A 26 20.30 15.89 -5.28
C ASN A 26 19.96 17.11 -4.40
N GLN A 27 18.76 17.66 -4.55
CA GLN A 27 18.28 18.75 -3.69
C GLN A 27 18.12 18.32 -2.24
N MET A 28 17.52 17.14 -2.01
CA MET A 28 17.37 16.57 -0.67
C MET A 28 18.73 16.36 -0.01
N ILE A 29 19.68 15.73 -0.71
CA ILE A 29 21.02 15.48 -0.18
C ILE A 29 21.77 16.80 0.08
N ALA A 30 21.70 17.78 -0.82
CA ALA A 30 22.32 19.08 -0.59
C ALA A 30 21.80 19.75 0.69
N ALA A 31 20.49 19.64 0.96
CA ALA A 31 19.90 20.16 2.20
C ALA A 31 20.39 19.40 3.45
N LEU A 32 20.53 18.08 3.38
CA LEU A 32 21.06 17.26 4.48
C LEU A 32 22.54 17.55 4.74
N MET A 33 23.37 17.63 3.70
CA MET A 33 24.79 17.96 3.80
C MET A 33 25.01 19.36 4.37
N LYS A 34 24.21 20.35 3.95
CA LYS A 34 24.23 21.70 4.52
C LYS A 34 23.96 21.68 6.02
N LYS A 35 22.91 20.99 6.46
CA LYS A 35 22.59 20.85 7.90
C LYS A 35 23.69 20.11 8.67
N THR A 36 24.30 19.10 8.07
CA THR A 36 25.42 18.34 8.66
C THR A 36 26.64 19.25 8.86
N ALA A 37 26.95 20.10 7.86
CA ALA A 37 28.03 21.08 7.94
C ALA A 37 27.75 22.17 9.00
N GLU A 38 26.51 22.64 9.11
CA GLU A 38 26.10 23.64 10.11
C GLU A 38 26.17 23.11 11.55
N THR A 39 25.89 21.82 11.75
CA THR A 39 25.89 21.17 13.07
C THR A 39 27.25 20.58 13.47
N GLY A 40 28.17 20.41 12.51
CA GLY A 40 29.50 19.84 12.75
C GLY A 40 29.47 18.35 13.14
N GLY A 41 28.37 17.65 12.88
CA GLY A 41 28.14 16.29 13.34
C GLY A 41 26.92 15.62 12.70
N PRO A 42 26.55 14.40 13.13
CA PRO A 42 25.41 13.68 12.59
C PRO A 42 24.10 14.43 12.87
N ILE A 43 23.17 14.37 11.92
CA ILE A 43 21.85 14.99 12.03
C ILE A 43 20.78 13.94 12.33
N GLN A 44 19.87 14.26 13.25
CA GLN A 44 18.68 13.44 13.48
C GLN A 44 17.58 13.86 12.49
N VAL A 45 17.00 12.88 11.79
CA VAL A 45 15.94 13.10 10.81
C VAL A 45 14.80 12.12 11.03
N GLU A 46 13.57 12.62 10.95
CA GLU A 46 12.38 11.76 10.88
C GLU A 46 12.28 11.18 9.46
N CYS A 47 12.55 9.88 9.33
CA CYS A 47 12.63 9.22 8.02
C CYS A 47 11.34 9.37 7.20
N LYS A 48 10.17 9.22 7.83
CA LYS A 48 8.88 9.34 7.11
C LYS A 48 8.65 10.75 6.57
N ASP A 49 8.99 11.80 7.32
CA ASP A 49 8.88 13.18 6.82
C ASP A 49 9.82 13.42 5.64
N LEU A 50 11.08 12.95 5.76
CA LEU A 50 12.09 13.08 4.71
C LEU A 50 11.65 12.38 3.41
N THR A 51 11.28 11.09 3.49
CA THR A 51 10.92 10.29 2.32
C THR A 51 9.59 10.72 1.72
N SER A 52 8.64 11.22 2.54
CA SER A 52 7.38 11.77 2.02
C SER A 52 7.61 13.04 1.21
N ARG A 53 8.53 13.91 1.65
CA ARG A 53 8.90 15.12 0.90
C ARG A 53 9.58 14.75 -0.42
N TYR A 54 10.52 13.81 -0.38
CA TYR A 54 11.16 13.31 -1.59
C TYR A 54 10.14 12.72 -2.58
N ALA A 55 9.28 11.79 -2.13
CA ALA A 55 8.29 11.15 -2.99
C ALA A 55 7.27 12.15 -3.57
N ASN A 56 6.86 13.15 -2.77
CA ASN A 56 6.02 14.24 -3.24
C ASN A 56 6.69 15.07 -4.35
N ASP A 57 7.96 15.44 -4.17
CA ASP A 57 8.71 16.21 -5.17
C ASP A 57 8.94 15.39 -6.45
N VAL A 58 9.24 14.09 -6.34
CA VAL A 58 9.38 13.18 -7.48
C VAL A 58 8.07 13.09 -8.25
N ILE A 59 6.95 12.78 -7.60
CA ILE A 59 5.67 12.61 -8.28
C ILE A 59 5.17 13.93 -8.87
N ALA A 60 5.29 15.04 -8.15
CA ALA A 60 4.99 16.37 -8.68
C ALA A 60 5.78 16.67 -9.96
N SER A 61 7.07 16.32 -9.98
CA SER A 61 7.95 16.57 -11.12
C SER A 61 7.70 15.60 -12.27
N CYS A 62 7.57 14.30 -12.00
CA CYS A 62 7.46 13.24 -13.01
C CYS A 62 6.06 13.12 -13.60
N ALA A 63 5.01 13.16 -12.77
CA ALA A 63 3.63 12.96 -13.22
C ALA A 63 2.98 14.28 -13.66
N PHE A 64 3.27 15.38 -12.97
CA PHE A 64 2.58 16.67 -13.18
C PHE A 64 3.45 17.73 -13.85
N GLY A 65 4.77 17.51 -13.92
CA GLY A 65 5.70 18.43 -14.55
C GLY A 65 5.98 19.69 -13.75
N LEU A 66 5.79 19.62 -12.43
CA LEU A 66 5.86 20.76 -11.52
C LEU A 66 7.21 20.80 -10.79
N LYS A 67 7.69 22.02 -10.49
CA LYS A 67 8.82 22.20 -9.58
C LYS A 67 8.30 22.60 -8.21
N ARG A 68 8.64 21.80 -7.18
CA ARG A 68 8.50 22.11 -5.74
C ARG A 68 7.05 22.21 -5.24
N LEU A 69 6.53 21.11 -4.68
CA LEU A 69 5.17 21.04 -4.15
C LEU A 69 5.18 20.87 -2.63
N LYS A 70 4.64 21.83 -1.87
CA LYS A 70 4.40 21.68 -0.43
C LYS A 70 2.92 21.41 -0.18
N LEU A 71 2.47 20.17 -0.33
CA LEU A 71 1.09 19.79 -0.03
C LEU A 71 0.96 19.13 1.33
N THR A 72 -0.07 19.56 2.07
CA THR A 72 -0.70 18.78 3.12
C THR A 72 -2.07 18.39 2.60
N LEU A 73 -2.29 17.09 2.38
CA LEU A 73 -3.58 16.56 1.94
C LEU A 73 -4.62 16.74 3.05
N PHE A 74 -5.91 16.75 2.68
CA PHE A 74 -7.10 16.79 3.55
C PHE A 74 -7.82 18.14 3.80
N SER A 75 -7.40 19.27 3.21
CA SER A 75 -8.23 20.49 3.23
C SER A 75 -8.99 20.70 1.91
N LYS A 76 -10.20 21.30 1.96
CA LYS A 76 -10.97 21.67 0.75
C LYS A 76 -10.15 22.59 -0.17
N ASP A 77 -9.32 23.44 0.42
CA ASP A 77 -8.43 24.34 -0.30
C ASP A 77 -7.32 23.57 -1.04
N THR A 78 -6.76 22.52 -0.42
CA THR A 78 -5.80 21.62 -1.07
C THR A 78 -6.43 20.90 -2.27
N THR A 79 -7.68 20.43 -2.14
CA THR A 79 -8.41 19.78 -3.24
C THR A 79 -8.67 20.74 -4.39
N ASN A 80 -9.15 21.95 -4.11
CA ASN A 80 -9.38 22.98 -5.14
C ASN A 80 -8.08 23.41 -5.82
N PHE A 81 -7.01 23.58 -5.05
CA PHE A 81 -5.67 23.84 -5.60
C PHE A 81 -5.25 22.74 -6.57
N PHE A 82 -5.45 21.47 -6.21
CA PHE A 82 -5.08 20.34 -7.07
C PHE A 82 -5.95 20.26 -8.34
N ILE A 83 -7.27 20.54 -8.23
CA ILE A 83 -8.17 20.65 -9.39
C ILE A 83 -7.66 21.72 -10.35
N SER A 84 -7.47 22.95 -9.88
CA SER A 84 -6.99 24.06 -10.69
C SER A 84 -5.64 23.73 -11.33
N LEU A 85 -4.71 23.19 -10.55
CA LEU A 85 -3.38 22.81 -11.02
C LEU A 85 -3.40 21.83 -12.20
N VAL A 86 -4.20 20.76 -12.10
CA VAL A 86 -4.31 19.75 -13.18
C VAL A 86 -4.93 20.38 -14.42
N LEU A 87 -6.07 21.06 -14.27
CA LEU A 87 -6.82 21.63 -15.40
C LEU A 87 -6.05 22.78 -16.07
N ASP A 88 -5.42 23.65 -15.30
CA ASP A 88 -4.60 24.76 -15.82
C ASP A 88 -3.37 24.24 -16.54
N THR A 89 -2.73 23.18 -16.03
CA THR A 89 -1.59 22.53 -16.71
C THR A 89 -2.03 21.90 -18.03
N MET A 90 -3.17 21.20 -18.07
CA MET A 90 -3.71 20.64 -19.30
C MET A 90 -4.02 21.74 -20.33
N LYS A 91 -4.70 22.80 -19.90
CA LYS A 91 -5.04 23.95 -20.74
C LYS A 91 -3.79 24.64 -21.29
N ASN A 92 -2.80 24.91 -20.43
CA ASN A 92 -1.54 25.53 -20.85
C ASN A 92 -0.81 24.69 -21.90
N ARG A 93 -0.82 23.36 -21.77
CA ARG A 93 -0.19 22.47 -22.75
C ARG A 93 -0.93 22.44 -24.09
N GLU A 94 -2.25 22.47 -24.05
CA GLU A 94 -3.10 22.52 -25.25
C GLU A 94 -2.87 23.84 -26.01
N GLU A 95 -2.87 24.97 -25.30
CA GLU A 95 -2.65 26.30 -25.89
C GLU A 95 -1.22 26.47 -26.46
N ASN A 96 -0.21 25.88 -25.82
CA ASN A 96 1.20 26.04 -26.21
C ASN A 96 1.77 24.85 -27.00
N ASN A 97 0.94 23.88 -27.40
CA ASN A 97 1.37 22.66 -28.11
C ASN A 97 2.51 21.89 -27.40
N ILE A 98 2.47 21.84 -26.06
CA ILE A 98 3.50 21.18 -25.25
C ILE A 98 3.18 19.68 -25.17
N ILE A 99 4.04 18.87 -25.79
CA ILE A 99 3.97 17.40 -25.71
C ILE A 99 5.01 16.92 -24.72
N ARG A 100 4.54 16.35 -23.61
CA ARG A 100 5.40 15.73 -22.59
C ARG A 100 4.85 14.35 -22.27
N PRO A 101 5.65 13.28 -22.33
CA PRO A 101 5.16 11.92 -22.15
C PRO A 101 5.01 11.56 -20.65
N ASP A 102 4.12 12.26 -19.95
CA ASP A 102 3.80 12.11 -18.53
C ASP A 102 2.31 11.83 -18.27
N MET A 103 1.90 11.81 -17.00
CA MET A 103 0.52 11.49 -16.60
C MET A 103 -0.47 12.52 -17.14
N ILE A 104 -0.14 13.81 -17.11
CA ILE A 104 -1.03 14.86 -17.64
C ILE A 104 -1.30 14.66 -19.13
N HIS A 105 -0.30 14.29 -19.93
CA HIS A 105 -0.53 14.05 -21.35
C HIS A 105 -1.41 12.83 -21.62
N LEU A 106 -1.29 11.77 -20.83
CA LEU A 106 -2.19 10.62 -20.92
C LEU A 106 -3.61 10.96 -20.48
N LEU A 107 -3.77 11.82 -19.46
CA LEU A 107 -5.06 12.35 -19.07
C LEU A 107 -5.66 13.23 -20.18
N MET A 108 -4.84 14.02 -20.89
CA MET A 108 -5.28 14.78 -22.08
C MET A 108 -5.73 13.87 -23.23
N GLU A 109 -5.04 12.75 -23.47
CA GLU A 109 -5.46 11.75 -24.45
C GLU A 109 -6.79 11.07 -24.03
N ALA A 110 -6.94 10.77 -22.73
CA ALA A 110 -8.13 10.16 -22.15
C ALA A 110 -9.34 11.11 -22.02
N LYS A 111 -9.11 12.44 -22.05
CA LYS A 111 -10.16 13.48 -21.97
C LYS A 111 -11.27 13.31 -23.01
N LYS A 112 -10.98 12.65 -24.13
CA LYS A 112 -11.99 12.32 -25.15
C LYS A 112 -13.14 11.45 -24.60
N GLU A 113 -12.90 10.70 -23.53
CA GLU A 113 -13.87 9.77 -22.93
C GLU A 113 -14.32 10.20 -21.53
N TRP A 114 -13.57 11.04 -20.81
CA TRP A 114 -13.76 11.33 -19.38
C TRP A 114 -14.10 12.80 -19.09
N SER A 115 -14.87 13.03 -18.02
CA SER A 115 -15.12 14.39 -17.54
C SER A 115 -13.90 14.99 -16.84
N ASP A 116 -13.84 16.32 -16.74
CA ASP A 116 -12.78 17.02 -15.99
C ASP A 116 -12.69 16.55 -14.53
N THR A 117 -13.84 16.27 -13.90
CA THR A 117 -13.90 15.71 -12.53
C THR A 117 -13.28 14.32 -12.46
N ASP A 118 -13.56 13.46 -13.44
CA ASP A 118 -12.96 12.12 -13.49
C ASP A 118 -11.44 12.19 -13.67
N LEU A 119 -10.96 13.08 -14.54
CA LEU A 119 -9.53 13.29 -14.78
C LEU A 119 -8.81 13.77 -13.52
N VAL A 120 -9.39 14.73 -12.80
CA VAL A 120 -8.81 15.19 -11.53
C VAL A 120 -8.85 14.11 -10.47
N ALA A 121 -9.97 13.40 -10.32
CA ALA A 121 -10.07 12.29 -9.36
C ALA A 121 -9.00 11.23 -9.63
N GLN A 122 -8.73 10.91 -10.91
CA GLN A 122 -7.65 10.00 -11.29
C GLN A 122 -6.28 10.58 -10.94
N ALA A 123 -6.02 11.85 -11.25
CA ALA A 123 -4.77 12.52 -10.90
C ALA A 123 -4.48 12.49 -9.39
N VAL A 124 -5.50 12.74 -8.55
CA VAL A 124 -5.40 12.65 -7.08
C VAL A 124 -5.12 11.23 -6.63
N LEU A 125 -5.83 10.24 -7.19
CA LEU A 125 -5.61 8.83 -6.87
C LEU A 125 -4.19 8.37 -7.20
N PHE A 126 -3.64 8.81 -8.34
CA PHE A 126 -2.25 8.54 -8.72
C PHE A 126 -1.24 9.21 -7.81
N PHE A 127 -1.51 10.46 -7.42
CA PHE A 127 -0.67 11.18 -6.49
C PHE A 127 -0.58 10.41 -5.17
N ILE A 128 -1.72 10.13 -4.53
CA ILE A 128 -1.80 9.41 -3.25
C ILE A 128 -1.21 8.00 -3.34
N GLY A 129 -1.62 7.24 -4.36
CA GLY A 129 -1.13 5.88 -4.57
C GLY A 129 0.37 5.80 -4.81
N GLY A 130 0.93 6.82 -5.47
CA GLY A 130 2.36 6.94 -5.74
C GLY A 130 3.16 7.35 -4.49
N PHE A 131 2.80 8.43 -3.80
CA PHE A 131 3.72 9.02 -2.82
C PHE A 131 3.70 8.28 -1.48
N GLU A 132 2.52 7.88 -0.99
CA GLU A 132 2.38 7.36 0.37
C GLU A 132 3.00 5.96 0.46
N THR A 133 2.75 5.10 -0.54
CA THR A 133 3.28 3.73 -0.57
C THR A 133 4.80 3.70 -0.73
N ILE A 134 5.35 4.56 -1.61
CA ILE A 134 6.78 4.64 -1.87
C ILE A 134 7.52 5.22 -0.67
N SER A 135 7.01 6.29 -0.06
CA SER A 135 7.63 6.90 1.12
C SER A 135 7.68 5.93 2.31
N ILE A 136 6.66 5.06 2.48
CA ILE A 136 6.70 3.96 3.46
C ILE A 136 7.82 2.98 3.13
N GLY A 137 7.90 2.50 1.88
CA GLY A 137 8.95 1.58 1.44
C GLY A 137 10.37 2.13 1.66
N MET A 138 10.60 3.39 1.30
CA MET A 138 11.87 4.09 1.56
C MET A 138 12.18 4.21 3.05
N SER A 139 11.18 4.57 3.86
CA SER A 139 11.36 4.74 5.32
C SER A 139 11.81 3.45 5.98
N PHE A 140 11.13 2.34 5.66
CA PHE A 140 11.49 1.03 6.19
C PHE A 140 12.80 0.50 5.61
N THR A 141 13.15 0.87 4.37
CA THR A 141 14.48 0.54 3.82
C THR A 141 15.59 1.22 4.61
N LEU A 142 15.47 2.53 4.86
CA LEU A 142 16.44 3.28 5.67
C LEU A 142 16.48 2.76 7.12
N TYR A 143 15.33 2.40 7.69
CA TYR A 143 15.23 1.82 9.03
C TYR A 143 15.98 0.47 9.12
N GLU A 144 15.70 -0.47 8.22
CA GLU A 144 16.36 -1.78 8.23
C GLU A 144 17.86 -1.68 7.99
N LEU A 145 18.29 -0.79 7.08
CA LEU A 145 19.71 -0.54 6.82
C LEU A 145 20.42 0.07 8.04
N ALA A 146 19.75 0.96 8.78
CA ALA A 146 20.31 1.55 10.00
C ALA A 146 20.51 0.49 11.10
N LEU A 147 19.61 -0.50 11.18
CA LEU A 147 19.70 -1.58 12.16
C LEU A 147 20.64 -2.72 11.77
N HIS A 148 21.02 -2.81 10.49
CA HIS A 148 21.91 -3.85 9.95
C HIS A 148 23.11 -3.23 9.23
N PRO A 149 24.10 -2.69 9.97
CA PRO A 149 25.28 -2.04 9.39
C PRO A 149 26.04 -2.92 8.40
N GLU A 150 26.08 -4.24 8.60
CA GLU A 150 26.72 -5.19 7.70
C GLU A 150 26.03 -5.27 6.33
N VAL A 151 24.70 -5.17 6.31
CA VAL A 151 23.92 -5.10 5.06
C VAL A 151 24.14 -3.75 4.40
N GLN A 152 24.14 -2.67 5.20
CA GLN A 152 24.37 -1.31 4.70
C GLN A 152 25.76 -1.15 4.09
N GLU A 153 26.81 -1.68 4.71
CA GLU A 153 28.18 -1.60 4.23
C GLU A 153 28.35 -2.33 2.89
N ARG A 154 27.83 -3.56 2.79
CA ARG A 154 27.85 -4.32 1.53
C ARG A 154 27.08 -3.60 0.42
N LEU A 155 25.92 -3.02 0.74
CA LEU A 155 25.15 -2.24 -0.24
C LEU A 155 25.88 -0.95 -0.65
N ALA A 156 26.47 -0.25 0.31
CA ALA A 156 27.26 0.95 0.04
C ALA A 156 28.48 0.64 -0.85
N GLN A 157 29.09 -0.54 -0.70
CA GLN A 157 30.15 -1.00 -1.59
C GLN A 157 29.64 -1.22 -3.02
N GLU A 158 28.53 -1.94 -3.22
CA GLU A 158 27.90 -2.10 -4.56
C GLU A 158 27.58 -0.74 -5.20
N ILE A 159 27.06 0.21 -4.41
CA ILE A 159 26.75 1.58 -4.85
C ILE A 159 28.00 2.32 -5.30
N LYS A 160 29.08 2.31 -4.50
CA LYS A 160 30.35 2.99 -4.82
C LYS A 160 31.03 2.41 -6.06
N GLU A 161 31.02 1.09 -6.20
CA GLU A 161 31.56 0.40 -7.37
C GLU A 161 30.76 0.75 -8.63
N THR A 162 29.43 0.76 -8.53
CA THR A 162 28.54 1.14 -9.63
C THR A 162 28.72 2.62 -10.02
N HIS A 163 28.83 3.52 -9.05
CA HIS A 163 29.07 4.95 -9.28
C HIS A 163 30.41 5.23 -9.98
N SER A 164 31.45 4.49 -9.58
CA SER A 164 32.78 4.62 -10.18
C SER A 164 32.79 4.13 -11.63
N LYS A 165 32.09 3.02 -11.92
CA LYS A 165 31.94 2.47 -13.29
C LYS A 165 31.14 3.39 -14.22
N SER A 166 30.27 4.24 -13.68
CA SER A 166 29.42 5.13 -14.47
C SER A 166 30.00 6.53 -14.70
N GLU A 167 31.26 6.76 -14.32
CA GLU A 167 31.90 8.09 -14.32
C GLU A 167 31.07 9.15 -13.57
N GLY A 168 30.37 8.72 -12.52
CA GLY A 168 29.52 9.59 -11.71
C GLY A 168 28.16 9.92 -12.32
N LYS A 169 27.82 9.39 -13.51
CA LYS A 169 26.49 9.56 -14.10
C LYS A 169 25.51 8.56 -13.51
N LEU A 170 24.34 9.06 -13.17
CA LEU A 170 23.25 8.22 -12.72
C LEU A 170 22.50 7.69 -13.96
N ASP A 171 22.65 6.39 -14.23
CA ASP A 171 22.02 5.73 -15.38
C ASP A 171 20.91 4.77 -14.93
N PHE A 172 19.81 4.79 -15.68
CA PHE A 172 18.63 3.96 -15.44
C PHE A 172 18.98 2.47 -15.46
N ASP A 173 19.73 2.02 -16.47
CA ASP A 173 20.02 0.60 -16.64
C ASP A 173 20.97 0.11 -15.55
N LEU A 174 21.95 0.92 -15.16
CA LEU A 174 22.86 0.57 -14.07
C LEU A 174 22.11 0.38 -12.74
N ILE A 175 21.29 1.35 -12.33
CA ILE A 175 20.53 1.25 -11.07
C ILE A 175 19.55 0.09 -11.08
N GLN A 176 18.92 -0.15 -12.23
CA GLN A 176 17.95 -1.22 -12.36
C GLN A 176 18.59 -2.63 -12.26
N ASN A 177 19.89 -2.75 -12.54
CA ASN A 177 20.61 -4.02 -12.52
C ASN A 177 21.47 -4.22 -11.25
N MET A 178 21.32 -3.38 -10.22
CA MET A 178 22.01 -3.53 -8.94
C MET A 178 21.41 -4.69 -8.13
N GLN A 179 22.09 -5.84 -8.16
CA GLN A 179 21.54 -7.09 -7.64
C GLN A 179 21.33 -7.05 -6.12
N TYR A 180 22.29 -6.53 -5.36
CA TYR A 180 22.18 -6.52 -3.91
C TYR A 180 21.16 -5.49 -3.42
N LEU A 181 21.09 -4.33 -4.06
CA LEU A 181 20.02 -3.36 -3.84
C LEU A 181 18.62 -3.98 -4.07
N ASP A 182 18.46 -4.84 -5.08
CA ASP A 182 17.20 -5.53 -5.37
C ASP A 182 16.83 -6.54 -4.29
N MET A 183 17.83 -7.25 -3.78
CA MET A 183 17.67 -8.18 -2.67
C MET A 183 17.23 -7.44 -1.39
N VAL A 184 17.89 -6.32 -1.08
CA VAL A 184 17.56 -5.48 0.08
C VAL A 184 16.14 -4.95 -0.03
N ILE A 185 15.76 -4.33 -1.14
CA ILE A 185 14.41 -3.77 -1.33
C ILE A 185 13.36 -4.90 -1.31
N SER A 186 13.65 -6.07 -1.88
CA SER A 186 12.71 -7.19 -1.88
C SER A 186 12.46 -7.73 -0.47
N GLU A 187 13.51 -7.84 0.34
CA GLU A 187 13.35 -8.25 1.73
C GLU A 187 12.65 -7.19 2.59
N VAL A 188 12.91 -5.90 2.34
CA VAL A 188 12.16 -4.81 2.96
C VAL A 188 10.69 -4.90 2.57
N LEU A 189 10.34 -5.14 1.31
CA LEU A 189 8.94 -5.25 0.88
C LEU A 189 8.25 -6.52 1.36
N ARG A 190 9.01 -7.57 1.70
CA ARG A 190 8.50 -8.76 2.39
C ARG A 190 8.17 -8.46 3.84
N LEU A 191 9.09 -7.83 4.58
CA LEU A 191 8.85 -7.46 5.98
C LEU A 191 7.85 -6.29 6.09
N TRP A 192 7.91 -5.30 5.22
CA TRP A 192 7.14 -4.06 5.38
C TRP A 192 6.35 -3.77 4.12
N PRO A 193 5.44 -4.67 3.68
CA PRO A 193 4.63 -4.42 2.50
C PRO A 193 3.70 -3.22 2.76
N PRO A 194 3.74 -2.16 1.94
CA PRO A 194 2.83 -1.03 2.10
C PRO A 194 1.36 -1.46 1.99
N GLY A 195 1.07 -2.43 1.12
CA GLY A 195 -0.23 -3.09 1.02
C GLY A 195 -0.37 -4.24 2.04
N ILE A 196 -0.76 -3.92 3.27
CA ILE A 196 -0.93 -4.90 4.37
C ILE A 196 -1.98 -5.96 4.03
N LEU A 197 -3.05 -5.54 3.34
CA LEU A 197 -4.20 -6.37 2.98
C LEU A 197 -4.69 -6.00 1.57
N LEU A 198 -5.03 -7.00 0.76
CA LEU A 198 -5.68 -6.79 -0.53
C LEU A 198 -7.15 -7.13 -0.40
N ASP A 199 -8.02 -6.15 -0.57
CA ASP A 199 -9.46 -6.32 -0.48
C ASP A 199 -10.09 -6.54 -1.86
N ARG A 200 -11.22 -7.27 -1.92
CA ARG A 200 -12.10 -7.31 -3.10
C ARG A 200 -13.55 -7.38 -2.67
N ILE A 201 -14.43 -6.89 -3.54
CA ILE A 201 -15.88 -7.06 -3.43
C ILE A 201 -16.30 -8.20 -4.35
N CYS A 202 -17.12 -9.12 -3.83
CA CYS A 202 -17.73 -10.18 -4.61
C CYS A 202 -18.83 -9.60 -5.52
N CYS A 203 -18.65 -9.62 -6.83
CA CYS A 203 -19.59 -9.03 -7.79
C CYS A 203 -20.77 -9.98 -8.10
N LYS A 204 -20.59 -11.28 -7.89
CA LYS A 204 -21.58 -12.35 -8.13
C LYS A 204 -21.40 -13.45 -7.10
N ASP A 205 -22.48 -14.12 -6.71
CA ASP A 205 -22.42 -15.25 -5.78
C ASP A 205 -21.34 -16.26 -6.21
N TYR A 206 -20.46 -16.61 -5.27
CA TYR A 206 -19.25 -17.37 -5.53
C TYR A 206 -19.09 -18.52 -4.54
N ASN A 207 -18.83 -19.73 -5.05
CA ASN A 207 -18.57 -20.88 -4.22
C ASN A 207 -17.09 -20.93 -3.79
N MET A 208 -16.82 -20.64 -2.52
CA MET A 208 -15.48 -20.69 -1.91
C MET A 208 -15.00 -22.12 -1.61
N GLY A 209 -15.90 -23.09 -1.77
CA GLY A 209 -15.75 -24.47 -1.33
C GLY A 209 -15.88 -24.60 0.18
N LYS A 210 -15.41 -25.73 0.70
CA LYS A 210 -15.42 -26.02 2.13
C LYS A 210 -14.44 -25.11 2.89
N PRO A 211 -14.83 -24.55 4.04
CA PRO A 211 -13.93 -23.75 4.89
C PRO A 211 -12.70 -24.54 5.38
N ASN A 212 -12.89 -25.81 5.70
CA ASN A 212 -11.85 -26.72 6.16
C ASN A 212 -12.18 -28.18 5.77
N LYS A 213 -11.28 -29.10 6.11
CA LYS A 213 -11.40 -30.54 5.82
C LYS A 213 -12.55 -31.25 6.56
N HIS A 214 -13.07 -30.66 7.64
CA HIS A 214 -14.11 -31.24 8.49
C HIS A 214 -15.53 -30.84 8.07
N GLU A 215 -15.68 -29.66 7.47
CA GLU A 215 -16.96 -29.17 7.00
C GLU A 215 -17.48 -29.97 5.80
N LYS A 216 -18.77 -30.31 5.82
CA LYS A 216 -19.41 -31.07 4.74
C LYS A 216 -20.04 -30.18 3.67
N ARG A 217 -20.37 -28.93 4.04
CA ARG A 217 -21.05 -27.97 3.16
C ARG A 217 -20.07 -26.92 2.64
N ASP A 218 -20.31 -26.51 1.42
CA ASP A 218 -19.60 -25.42 0.79
C ASP A 218 -20.09 -24.07 1.33
N PHE A 219 -19.17 -23.11 1.43
CA PHE A 219 -19.51 -21.72 1.74
C PHE A 219 -19.74 -20.93 0.46
N ILE A 220 -20.92 -20.31 0.35
CA ILE A 220 -21.27 -19.42 -0.75
C ILE A 220 -21.08 -17.98 -0.28
N LEU A 221 -20.09 -17.31 -0.85
CA LEU A 221 -19.88 -15.89 -0.72
C LEU A 221 -20.91 -15.16 -1.57
N ARG A 222 -21.63 -14.19 -0.99
CA ARG A 222 -22.74 -13.51 -1.71
C ARG A 222 -22.26 -12.25 -2.39
N LYS A 223 -22.96 -11.84 -3.46
CA LYS A 223 -22.74 -10.54 -4.08
C LYS A 223 -22.75 -9.43 -3.03
N GLY A 224 -21.74 -8.56 -3.06
CA GLY A 224 -21.51 -7.47 -2.11
C GLY A 224 -20.64 -7.86 -0.90
N ASP A 225 -20.39 -9.14 -0.65
CA ASP A 225 -19.51 -9.56 0.43
C ASP A 225 -18.04 -9.20 0.15
N LEU A 226 -17.32 -8.85 1.21
CA LEU A 226 -15.91 -8.48 1.14
C LEU A 226 -15.01 -9.68 1.39
N ILE A 227 -13.93 -9.75 0.61
CA ILE A 227 -12.82 -10.64 0.87
C ILE A 227 -11.53 -9.84 1.11
N ALA A 228 -10.61 -10.46 1.86
CA ALA A 228 -9.31 -9.92 2.19
C ALA A 228 -8.23 -10.99 2.01
N ILE A 229 -7.12 -10.61 1.38
CA ILE A 229 -5.89 -11.42 1.33
C ILE A 229 -4.88 -10.78 2.29
N PRO A 230 -4.46 -11.46 3.37
CA PRO A 230 -3.59 -10.91 4.39
C PRO A 230 -2.12 -10.99 3.96
N VAL A 231 -1.68 -10.05 3.13
CA VAL A 231 -0.32 -10.01 2.55
C VAL A 231 0.75 -10.01 3.64
N PHE A 232 0.60 -9.11 4.63
CA PHE A 232 1.54 -8.97 5.73
C PHE A 232 1.78 -10.28 6.50
N SER A 233 0.70 -11.03 6.75
CA SER A 233 0.75 -12.31 7.45
C SER A 233 1.35 -13.42 6.60
N ILE A 234 0.97 -13.51 5.31
CA ILE A 234 1.55 -14.52 4.40
C ILE A 234 3.06 -14.32 4.25
N HIS A 235 3.52 -13.07 4.21
CA HIS A 235 4.95 -12.74 4.09
C HIS A 235 5.74 -13.07 5.36
N ARG A 236 5.06 -13.27 6.49
CA ARG A 236 5.63 -13.64 7.79
C ARG A 236 5.31 -15.07 8.25
N ASP A 237 4.61 -15.84 7.43
CA ASP A 237 4.31 -17.21 7.78
C ASP A 237 5.60 -18.05 7.68
N ALA A 238 6.04 -18.59 8.82
CA ALA A 238 7.22 -19.44 8.92
C ALA A 238 7.15 -20.69 8.01
N LYS A 239 5.94 -21.10 7.61
CA LYS A 239 5.72 -22.16 6.62
C LYS A 239 6.30 -21.81 5.25
N TYR A 240 6.29 -20.52 4.88
CA TYR A 240 6.75 -20.05 3.58
C TYR A 240 8.09 -19.33 3.67
N PHE A 241 8.38 -18.70 4.80
CA PHE A 241 9.62 -17.94 5.03
C PHE A 241 10.25 -18.38 6.36
N PRO A 242 11.26 -19.28 6.35
CA PRO A 242 11.97 -19.69 7.57
C PRO A 242 12.59 -18.49 8.28
N ASP A 243 12.51 -18.38 9.61
CA ASP A 243 12.91 -17.17 10.37
C ASP A 243 12.27 -15.87 9.84
N PRO A 244 10.92 -15.79 9.78
CA PRO A 244 10.22 -14.77 9.00
C PRO A 244 10.44 -13.33 9.47
N GLU A 245 10.79 -13.12 10.74
CA GLU A 245 11.06 -11.77 11.29
C GLU A 245 12.51 -11.31 11.06
N LYS A 246 13.42 -12.21 10.66
CA LYS A 246 14.81 -11.85 10.39
C LYS A 246 14.90 -11.14 9.05
N PHE A 247 15.43 -9.92 9.05
CA PHE A 247 15.83 -9.22 7.84
C PHE A 247 17.02 -9.94 7.19
N ASN A 248 16.76 -10.61 6.07
CA ASN A 248 17.76 -11.36 5.33
C ASN A 248 17.64 -11.15 3.80
N PRO A 249 18.36 -10.18 3.23
CA PRO A 249 18.40 -9.96 1.78
C PRO A 249 18.78 -11.22 0.98
N GLU A 250 19.60 -12.11 1.55
CA GLU A 250 20.05 -13.34 0.87
C GLU A 250 18.91 -14.30 0.51
N ARG A 251 17.70 -14.13 1.03
CA ARG A 251 16.52 -14.88 0.56
C ARG A 251 16.25 -14.66 -0.93
N PHE A 252 16.56 -13.46 -1.42
CA PHE A 252 16.30 -13.04 -2.79
C PHE A 252 17.53 -13.13 -3.69
N SER A 253 18.62 -13.75 -3.22
CA SER A 253 19.78 -14.08 -4.06
C SER A 253 19.38 -15.02 -5.21
N ASP A 254 20.20 -15.07 -6.26
CA ASP A 254 19.98 -15.99 -7.38
C ASP A 254 19.97 -17.46 -6.91
N GLU A 255 20.76 -17.77 -5.89
CA GLU A 255 20.87 -19.08 -5.24
C GLU A 255 19.61 -19.44 -4.46
N ASN A 256 18.95 -18.49 -3.78
CA ASN A 256 17.83 -18.80 -2.87
C ASN A 256 16.45 -18.45 -3.42
N LYS A 257 16.33 -17.54 -4.39
CA LYS A 257 15.02 -17.02 -4.86
C LYS A 257 14.09 -18.10 -5.39
N HIS A 258 14.63 -19.22 -5.89
CA HIS A 258 13.85 -20.35 -6.39
C HIS A 258 13.15 -21.15 -5.26
N LEU A 259 13.59 -20.98 -4.01
CA LEU A 259 12.96 -21.57 -2.83
C LEU A 259 11.69 -20.80 -2.41
N ILE A 260 11.54 -19.55 -2.86
CA ILE A 260 10.37 -18.74 -2.56
C ILE A 260 9.22 -19.16 -3.45
N ASN A 261 8.10 -19.55 -2.84
CA ASN A 261 6.86 -19.75 -3.57
C ASN A 261 6.39 -18.39 -4.12
N SER A 262 6.35 -18.25 -5.44
CA SER A 262 5.96 -16.99 -6.09
C SER A 262 4.56 -16.49 -5.70
N MET A 263 3.68 -17.38 -5.20
CA MET A 263 2.36 -17.01 -4.71
C MET A 263 2.34 -16.51 -3.26
N THR A 264 3.46 -16.58 -2.53
CA THR A 264 3.54 -16.07 -1.15
C THR A 264 4.18 -14.69 -1.10
N TYR A 265 4.96 -14.30 -2.11
CA TYR A 265 5.54 -12.96 -2.22
C TYR A 265 4.71 -12.08 -3.18
N MET A 266 3.96 -11.12 -2.62
CA MET A 266 2.97 -10.30 -3.34
C MET A 266 2.92 -8.82 -2.88
N PRO A 267 4.07 -8.12 -2.75
CA PRO A 267 4.09 -6.73 -2.27
C PRO A 267 3.36 -5.75 -3.20
N PHE A 268 3.17 -6.13 -4.47
CA PHE A 268 2.45 -5.38 -5.48
C PHE A 268 1.12 -6.05 -5.87
N GLY A 269 0.61 -6.97 -5.06
CA GLY A 269 -0.56 -7.79 -5.38
C GLY A 269 -0.32 -8.79 -6.51
N PHE A 270 -1.41 -9.39 -7.00
CA PHE A 270 -1.36 -10.51 -7.94
C PHE A 270 -2.48 -10.42 -9.00
N GLY A 271 -2.24 -11.01 -10.17
CA GLY A 271 -3.22 -11.07 -11.27
C GLY A 271 -3.47 -9.72 -11.97
N PRO A 272 -4.59 -9.56 -12.70
CA PRO A 272 -4.91 -8.37 -13.50
C PRO A 272 -5.00 -7.06 -12.70
N ARG A 273 -5.14 -7.16 -11.37
CA ARG A 273 -5.23 -6.05 -10.41
C ARG A 273 -3.94 -5.83 -9.61
N ASN A 274 -2.79 -6.35 -10.07
CA ASN A 274 -1.48 -6.04 -9.47
C ASN A 274 -1.13 -4.53 -9.57
N CYS A 275 -0.03 -4.04 -9.03
CA CYS A 275 0.30 -2.62 -9.11
C CYS A 275 0.81 -2.24 -10.51
N ILE A 276 0.16 -1.27 -11.20
CA ILE A 276 0.67 -0.70 -12.47
C ILE A 276 1.97 0.08 -12.29
N GLY A 277 2.15 0.71 -11.13
CA GLY A 277 3.28 1.58 -10.81
C GLY A 277 4.49 0.85 -10.24
N SER A 278 4.48 -0.48 -10.15
CA SER A 278 5.55 -1.26 -9.48
C SER A 278 6.96 -0.93 -9.99
N ARG A 279 7.14 -0.79 -11.31
CA ARG A 279 8.44 -0.44 -11.91
C ARG A 279 8.91 0.96 -11.54
N PHE A 280 7.98 1.92 -11.51
CA PHE A 280 8.26 3.29 -11.11
C PHE A 280 8.61 3.35 -9.62
N ALA A 281 7.81 2.69 -8.77
CA ALA A 281 8.03 2.62 -7.34
C ALA A 281 9.38 2.00 -6.96
N LEU A 282 9.73 0.86 -7.56
CA LEU A 282 11.01 0.22 -7.31
C LEU A 282 12.18 1.10 -7.73
N LEU A 283 12.11 1.71 -8.92
CA LEU A 283 13.15 2.64 -9.36
C LEU A 283 13.30 3.82 -8.41
N GLU A 284 12.20 4.44 -8.01
CA GLU A 284 12.21 5.61 -7.13
C GLU A 284 12.84 5.29 -5.76
N ILE A 285 12.50 4.13 -5.17
CA ILE A 285 13.14 3.65 -3.93
C ILE A 285 14.66 3.45 -4.17
N LYS A 286 15.04 2.74 -5.24
CA LYS A 286 16.45 2.49 -5.58
C LYS A 286 17.25 3.79 -5.72
N MET A 287 16.70 4.76 -6.44
CA MET A 287 17.30 6.09 -6.66
C MET A 287 17.62 6.79 -5.36
N LEU A 288 16.64 6.85 -4.45
CA LEU A 288 16.82 7.50 -3.16
C LEU A 288 17.91 6.81 -2.34
N ILE A 289 17.82 5.49 -2.20
CA ILE A 289 18.77 4.70 -1.39
C ILE A 289 20.19 4.82 -1.97
N TYR A 290 20.32 4.76 -3.30
CA TYR A 290 21.58 5.00 -4.00
C TYR A 290 22.17 6.38 -3.65
N GLN A 291 21.38 7.46 -3.77
CA GLN A 291 21.88 8.82 -3.54
C GLN A 291 22.22 9.11 -2.08
N VAL A 292 21.47 8.51 -1.13
CA VAL A 292 21.72 8.60 0.31
C VAL A 292 23.00 7.85 0.67
N LEU A 293 23.08 6.54 0.41
CA LEU A 293 24.21 5.71 0.84
C LEU A 293 25.52 6.01 0.10
N LEU A 294 25.45 6.63 -1.08
CA LEU A 294 26.64 7.12 -1.78
C LEU A 294 27.36 8.22 -0.98
N ARG A 295 26.63 9.00 -0.16
CA ARG A 295 27.14 10.23 0.47
C ARG A 295 27.06 10.23 1.98
N MET A 296 26.21 9.39 2.56
CA MET A 296 25.88 9.40 3.97
C MET A 296 25.73 7.97 4.49
N GLU A 297 26.09 7.79 5.76
CA GLU A 297 25.76 6.60 6.53
C GLU A 297 24.50 6.87 7.36
N VAL A 298 23.65 5.87 7.52
CA VAL A 298 22.42 5.96 8.31
C VAL A 298 22.55 5.08 9.54
N SER A 299 22.28 5.63 10.72
CA SER A 299 22.34 4.93 11.99
C SER A 299 21.13 5.25 12.88
N PRO A 300 20.75 4.36 13.80
CA PRO A 300 19.69 4.63 14.76
C PRO A 300 20.12 5.74 15.73
N CYS A 301 19.15 6.47 16.25
CA CYS A 301 19.34 7.46 17.31
C CYS A 301 18.49 7.10 18.53
N GLU A 302 18.61 7.84 19.62
CA GLU A 302 17.82 7.59 20.86
C GLU A 302 16.30 7.60 20.64
N LYS A 303 15.82 8.29 19.60
CA LYS A 303 14.39 8.36 19.24
C LYS A 303 13.95 7.23 18.30
N THR A 304 14.88 6.45 17.77
CA THR A 304 14.56 5.33 16.88
C THR A 304 13.86 4.25 17.68
N CYS A 305 12.62 3.92 17.29
CA CYS A 305 11.85 2.89 17.97
C CYS A 305 12.35 1.51 17.56
N ILE A 306 12.92 0.75 18.51
CA ILE A 306 13.44 -0.61 18.30
C ILE A 306 12.80 -1.53 19.35
N PRO A 307 12.02 -2.57 18.95
CA PRO A 307 11.53 -2.82 17.60
C PRO A 307 10.53 -1.74 17.16
N SER A 308 10.35 -1.55 15.84
CA SER A 308 9.43 -0.56 15.30
C SER A 308 8.01 -0.76 15.83
N LYS A 309 7.40 0.29 16.37
CA LYS A 309 5.97 0.30 16.77
C LYS A 309 5.20 1.20 15.81
N LEU A 310 4.14 0.65 15.20
CA LEU A 310 3.32 1.38 14.22
C LEU A 310 2.39 2.37 14.95
N LEU A 311 2.37 3.63 14.49
CA LEU A 311 1.67 4.74 15.14
C LEU A 311 0.14 4.64 14.96
N SER A 312 -0.63 4.86 16.03
CA SER A 312 -2.11 4.83 16.00
C SER A 312 -2.71 6.24 16.10
N ILE A 313 -3.43 6.70 15.06
CA ILE A 313 -4.20 7.96 15.08
C ILE A 313 -5.61 7.67 15.63
N GLY A 314 -6.22 8.59 16.39
CA GLY A 314 -7.59 8.41 16.87
C GLY A 314 -8.33 9.72 17.11
N LEU A 315 -9.65 9.64 17.07
CA LEU A 315 -10.62 10.74 17.14
C LEU A 315 -11.75 10.34 18.10
N TRP A 316 -12.06 11.17 19.11
CA TRP A 316 -13.36 11.18 19.83
C TRP A 316 -13.58 12.48 20.63
N SER A 317 -14.83 13.01 20.60
CA SER A 317 -15.68 13.27 21.80
C SER A 317 -17.14 13.60 21.40
N PRO A 318 -18.17 13.14 22.14
CA PRO A 318 -19.55 13.64 22.06
C PRO A 318 -20.17 13.99 23.44
N GLU A 319 -21.24 14.79 23.45
CA GLU A 319 -22.16 14.95 24.59
C GLU A 319 -23.62 14.75 24.13
N LEU A 320 -24.41 13.94 24.85
CA LEU A 320 -25.88 14.05 24.83
C LEU A 320 -26.56 13.47 26.08
N ASN A 321 -27.63 14.14 26.49
CA ASN A 321 -28.39 13.99 27.74
C ASN A 321 -29.51 12.93 27.73
N MET A 322 -29.88 12.51 28.94
CA MET A 322 -30.89 11.52 29.34
C MET A 322 -32.33 11.87 28.96
N LEU A 323 -32.98 11.07 28.10
CA LEU A 323 -34.45 10.83 28.14
C LEU A 323 -34.95 9.56 27.37
N PHE A 324 -34.12 8.53 27.15
CA PHE A 324 -34.41 7.45 26.18
C PHE A 324 -34.68 6.03 26.73
N LEU A 325 -34.91 5.85 28.04
CA LEU A 325 -34.79 4.51 28.65
C LEU A 325 -35.91 3.50 28.34
N ILE A 326 -37.10 3.91 27.88
CA ILE A 326 -38.23 2.98 27.64
C ILE A 326 -38.28 2.50 26.18
N TRP A 327 -37.99 3.39 25.22
CA TRP A 327 -37.77 2.99 23.82
C TRP A 327 -36.43 2.29 23.61
N ALA A 328 -35.44 2.57 24.46
CA ALA A 328 -34.16 1.88 24.45
C ALA A 328 -34.31 0.37 24.68
N VAL A 329 -35.24 -0.13 25.49
CA VAL A 329 -35.33 -1.58 25.74
C VAL A 329 -35.84 -2.35 24.51
N VAL A 330 -36.86 -1.83 23.81
CA VAL A 330 -37.37 -2.44 22.58
C VAL A 330 -36.39 -2.25 21.42
N LEU A 331 -35.79 -1.06 21.30
CA LEU A 331 -34.73 -0.80 20.34
C LEU A 331 -33.51 -1.67 20.62
N PHE A 332 -33.13 -1.88 21.88
CA PHE A 332 -31.99 -2.71 22.28
C PHE A 332 -32.27 -4.18 22.07
N ALA A 333 -33.49 -4.68 22.32
CA ALA A 333 -33.87 -6.05 22.01
C ALA A 333 -33.88 -6.29 20.49
N THR A 334 -34.45 -5.37 19.71
CA THR A 334 -34.47 -5.44 18.24
C THR A 334 -33.07 -5.33 17.66
N LEU A 335 -32.27 -4.39 18.17
CA LEU A 335 -30.87 -4.20 17.83
C LEU A 335 -30.04 -5.43 18.21
N TYR A 336 -30.28 -6.02 19.39
CA TYR A 336 -29.59 -7.24 19.82
C TYR A 336 -29.91 -8.43 18.91
N LEU A 337 -31.18 -8.65 18.57
CA LEU A 337 -31.58 -9.70 17.64
C LEU A 337 -31.01 -9.46 16.23
N TYR A 338 -31.00 -8.20 15.76
CA TYR A 338 -30.37 -7.82 14.50
C TYR A 338 -28.86 -8.08 14.52
N LEU A 339 -28.14 -7.61 15.55
CA LEU A 339 -26.70 -7.83 15.72
C LEU A 339 -26.37 -9.32 15.82
N ARG A 340 -27.20 -10.10 16.53
CA ARG A 340 -27.06 -11.56 16.60
C ARG A 340 -27.24 -12.19 15.22
N SER A 341 -28.23 -11.75 14.43
CA SER A 341 -28.43 -12.22 13.06
C SER A 341 -27.23 -11.90 12.16
N VAL A 342 -26.63 -10.72 12.29
CA VAL A 342 -25.45 -10.31 11.51
C VAL A 342 -24.22 -11.14 11.90
N TYR A 343 -23.93 -11.26 13.21
CA TYR A 343 -22.74 -11.93 13.71
C TYR A 343 -22.81 -13.47 13.66
N THR A 344 -23.98 -14.05 13.40
CA THR A 344 -24.13 -15.50 13.22
C THR A 344 -23.83 -15.96 11.78
N LYS A 345 -23.76 -15.06 10.79
CA LYS A 345 -23.59 -15.40 9.35
C LYS A 345 -22.48 -16.42 9.07
N PHE A 346 -21.28 -16.21 9.65
CA PHE A 346 -20.15 -17.14 9.46
C PHE A 346 -20.35 -18.45 10.22
N SER A 347 -20.64 -18.36 11.52
CA SER A 347 -20.86 -19.54 12.36
C SER A 347 -21.99 -20.46 11.86
N ALA A 348 -23.08 -19.91 11.32
CA ALA A 348 -24.18 -20.66 10.74
C ALA A 348 -23.79 -21.45 9.48
N SER A 349 -22.72 -21.02 8.82
CA SER A 349 -22.20 -21.62 7.58
C SER A 349 -20.92 -22.43 7.80
N GLY A 350 -20.56 -22.74 9.05
CA GLY A 350 -19.36 -23.51 9.39
C GLY A 350 -18.04 -22.75 9.22
N VAL A 351 -18.09 -21.44 8.97
CA VAL A 351 -16.89 -20.60 8.88
C VAL A 351 -16.53 -20.12 10.29
N LYS A 352 -15.31 -20.41 10.74
CA LYS A 352 -14.82 -19.91 12.03
C LYS A 352 -14.60 -18.40 11.98
N ASN A 353 -14.94 -17.74 13.07
CA ASN A 353 -14.71 -16.30 13.26
C ASN A 353 -14.36 -16.02 14.73
N PRO A 354 -13.58 -14.95 15.01
CA PRO A 354 -13.28 -14.56 16.38
C PRO A 354 -14.55 -14.04 17.07
N PRO A 355 -14.60 -14.13 18.41
CA PRO A 355 -15.74 -13.64 19.18
C PRO A 355 -15.97 -12.15 18.90
N THR A 356 -17.21 -11.80 18.62
CA THR A 356 -17.59 -10.43 18.23
C THR A 356 -18.13 -9.65 19.42
N ILE A 357 -17.83 -8.36 19.44
CA ILE A 357 -18.38 -7.42 20.40
C ILE A 357 -19.56 -6.72 19.73
N PRO A 358 -20.72 -6.60 20.39
CA PRO A 358 -21.88 -5.90 19.83
C PRO A 358 -21.51 -4.53 19.24
N LEU A 359 -22.03 -4.23 18.04
CA LEU A 359 -21.77 -3.01 17.23
C LEU A 359 -20.34 -2.86 16.68
N LEU A 360 -19.33 -3.34 17.41
CA LEU A 360 -17.92 -3.12 17.08
C LEU A 360 -17.28 -4.32 16.36
N GLY A 361 -17.93 -5.47 16.30
CA GLY A 361 -17.38 -6.67 15.68
C GLY A 361 -16.04 -7.04 16.32
N ASN A 362 -14.97 -7.08 15.51
CA ASN A 362 -13.62 -7.41 15.96
C ASN A 362 -12.65 -6.20 15.99
N VAL A 363 -13.15 -4.97 15.80
CA VAL A 363 -12.27 -3.78 15.69
C VAL A 363 -11.97 -3.10 17.03
N LEU A 364 -12.50 -3.58 18.16
CA LEU A 364 -12.28 -2.94 19.47
C LEU A 364 -10.80 -2.80 19.84
N PRO A 365 -9.92 -3.80 19.67
CA PRO A 365 -8.49 -3.64 19.97
C PRO A 365 -7.83 -2.52 19.15
N LEU A 366 -8.29 -2.32 17.91
CA LEU A 366 -7.83 -1.24 17.02
C LEU A 366 -8.31 0.12 17.51
N LEU A 367 -9.60 0.23 17.87
CA LEU A 367 -10.19 1.47 18.39
C LEU A 367 -9.57 1.88 19.74
N LEU A 368 -9.29 0.91 20.61
CA LEU A 368 -8.64 1.14 21.90
C LEU A 368 -7.11 1.32 21.79
N ARG A 369 -6.55 1.34 20.57
CA ARG A 369 -5.11 1.47 20.31
C ARG A 369 -4.26 0.42 21.02
N ARG A 370 -4.84 -0.74 21.32
CA ARG A 370 -4.12 -1.85 21.94
C ARG A 370 -3.31 -2.65 20.93
N ARG A 371 -3.65 -2.57 19.64
CA ARG A 371 -2.97 -3.25 18.53
C ARG A 371 -2.98 -2.39 17.27
N HIS A 372 -1.95 -2.54 16.44
CA HIS A 372 -1.96 -2.01 15.08
C HIS A 372 -2.77 -2.92 14.13
N PHE A 373 -3.23 -2.38 13.00
CA PHE A 373 -4.03 -3.13 12.02
C PHE A 373 -3.31 -4.35 11.44
N ALA A 374 -2.02 -4.21 11.15
CA ALA A 374 -1.18 -5.32 10.68
C ALA A 374 -1.11 -6.46 11.70
N ASP A 375 -0.79 -6.13 12.96
CA ASP A 375 -0.69 -7.10 14.07
C ASP A 375 -2.03 -7.79 14.33
N ASP A 376 -3.15 -7.06 14.24
CA ASP A 376 -4.49 -7.61 14.49
C ASP A 376 -4.86 -8.67 13.45
N ILE A 377 -4.57 -8.42 12.17
CA ILE A 377 -4.76 -9.41 11.10
C ILE A 377 -3.88 -10.64 11.35
N ASP A 378 -2.62 -10.42 11.74
CA ASP A 378 -1.67 -11.49 11.96
C ASP A 378 -2.05 -12.42 13.12
N VAL A 379 -2.54 -11.84 14.22
CA VAL A 379 -3.07 -12.60 15.36
C VAL A 379 -4.21 -13.53 14.92
N TYR A 380 -5.17 -13.02 14.15
CA TYR A 380 -6.28 -13.86 13.68
C TYR A 380 -5.84 -14.88 12.63
N TYR A 381 -4.93 -14.51 11.73
CA TYR A 381 -4.33 -15.44 10.77
C TYR A 381 -3.73 -16.64 11.49
N ASN A 382 -2.91 -16.41 12.51
CA ASN A 382 -2.24 -17.46 13.26
C ASN A 382 -3.18 -18.28 14.17
N GLN A 383 -4.35 -17.74 14.54
CA GLN A 383 -5.35 -18.45 15.36
C GLN A 383 -6.09 -19.57 14.60
N TYR A 384 -6.15 -19.52 13.27
CA TYR A 384 -6.96 -20.44 12.44
C TYR A 384 -6.14 -21.28 11.44
N PRO A 385 -5.05 -21.98 11.84
CA PRO A 385 -4.04 -22.62 10.95
C PRO A 385 -4.62 -23.63 9.95
N GLU A 386 -5.68 -24.33 10.33
CA GLU A 386 -6.31 -25.39 9.53
C GLU A 386 -7.44 -24.89 8.62
N GLU A 387 -7.80 -23.60 8.70
CA GLU A 387 -8.89 -23.03 7.92
C GLU A 387 -8.37 -22.45 6.60
N ARG A 388 -9.05 -22.77 5.49
CA ARG A 388 -8.74 -22.20 4.17
C ARG A 388 -9.07 -20.71 4.10
N PHE A 389 -10.11 -20.31 4.84
CA PHE A 389 -10.53 -18.92 5.04
C PHE A 389 -11.32 -18.82 6.35
N PHE A 390 -11.31 -17.63 6.96
CA PHE A 390 -12.05 -17.36 8.19
C PHE A 390 -12.83 -16.04 8.09
N GLY A 391 -13.85 -15.90 8.91
CA GLY A 391 -14.68 -14.71 8.98
C GLY A 391 -14.15 -13.70 10.00
N ARG A 392 -14.29 -12.42 9.71
CA ARG A 392 -14.06 -11.30 10.63
C ARG A 392 -15.14 -10.26 10.41
N TYR A 393 -15.47 -9.49 11.44
CA TYR A 393 -16.44 -8.39 11.33
C TYR A 393 -15.77 -7.05 11.61
N GLU A 394 -15.85 -6.15 10.64
CA GLU A 394 -15.49 -4.74 10.80
C GLU A 394 -16.77 -3.95 11.09
N PHE A 395 -17.00 -3.65 12.37
CA PHE A 395 -18.30 -3.20 12.87
C PHE A 395 -19.40 -4.24 12.56
N LEU A 396 -20.28 -3.95 11.61
CA LEU A 396 -21.35 -4.83 11.12
C LEU A 396 -21.00 -5.51 9.80
N ASN A 397 -19.91 -5.10 9.15
CA ASN A 397 -19.56 -5.57 7.82
C ASN A 397 -18.82 -6.92 7.93
N PRO A 398 -19.35 -7.99 7.33
CA PRO A 398 -18.66 -9.26 7.26
C PRO A 398 -17.49 -9.17 6.26
N LEU A 399 -16.33 -9.67 6.67
CA LEU A 399 -15.11 -9.76 5.88
C LEU A 399 -14.61 -11.21 5.91
N VAL A 400 -14.40 -11.81 4.75
CA VAL A 400 -13.76 -13.13 4.65
C VAL A 400 -12.28 -12.96 4.41
N VAL A 401 -11.45 -13.44 5.34
CA VAL A 401 -9.99 -13.42 5.20
C VAL A 401 -9.54 -14.76 4.61
N VAL A 402 -8.94 -14.72 3.42
CA VAL A 402 -8.54 -15.90 2.65
C VAL A 402 -7.09 -16.25 2.96
N ARG A 403 -6.83 -17.51 3.32
CA ARG A 403 -5.49 -18.01 3.67
C ARG A 403 -4.90 -18.99 2.65
N ASP A 404 -5.78 -19.82 2.08
CA ASP A 404 -5.41 -20.88 1.14
C ASP A 404 -4.86 -20.29 -0.17
N LEU A 405 -3.60 -20.61 -0.49
CA LEU A 405 -2.90 -20.03 -1.65
C LEU A 405 -3.58 -20.39 -2.98
N GLU A 406 -4.12 -21.61 -3.11
CA GLU A 406 -4.83 -22.02 -4.31
C GLU A 406 -6.15 -21.27 -4.48
N LEU A 407 -6.85 -21.00 -3.38
CA LEU A 407 -8.04 -20.16 -3.40
C LEU A 407 -7.70 -18.70 -3.73
N ILE A 408 -6.62 -18.15 -3.17
CA ILE A 408 -6.11 -16.82 -3.52
C ILE A 408 -5.80 -16.75 -5.02
N LYS A 409 -5.10 -17.75 -5.57
CA LYS A 409 -4.78 -17.84 -7.01
C LYS A 409 -6.05 -17.89 -7.86
N LYS A 410 -7.05 -18.67 -7.43
CA LYS A 410 -8.33 -18.77 -8.14
C LYS A 410 -9.05 -17.42 -8.15
N ILE A 411 -9.20 -16.79 -7.00
CA ILE A 411 -9.86 -15.47 -6.84
C ILE A 411 -9.12 -14.37 -7.61
N ALA A 412 -7.79 -14.30 -7.48
CA ALA A 412 -7.01 -13.18 -8.00
C ALA A 412 -6.69 -13.30 -9.50
N ILE A 413 -6.68 -14.52 -10.05
CA ILE A 413 -6.33 -14.77 -11.46
C ILE A 413 -7.46 -15.44 -12.23
N LYS A 414 -7.85 -16.65 -11.84
CA LYS A 414 -8.71 -17.51 -12.70
C LYS A 414 -10.13 -16.97 -12.78
N ASP A 415 -10.67 -16.55 -11.64
CA ASP A 415 -12.05 -16.14 -11.45
C ASP A 415 -12.13 -14.65 -11.10
N PHE A 416 -11.15 -13.86 -11.55
CA PHE A 416 -11.04 -12.44 -11.17
C PHE A 416 -12.28 -11.62 -11.56
N GLU A 417 -13.05 -12.09 -12.56
CA GLU A 417 -14.31 -11.47 -13.00
C GLU A 417 -15.40 -11.44 -11.91
N TYR A 418 -15.29 -12.31 -10.90
CA TYR A 418 -16.17 -12.31 -9.72
C TYR A 418 -15.72 -11.29 -8.66
N PHE A 419 -14.54 -10.69 -8.82
CA PHE A 419 -13.85 -9.90 -7.80
C PHE A 419 -13.19 -8.64 -8.40
N ILE A 420 -13.92 -7.95 -9.28
CA ILE A 420 -13.38 -6.82 -10.05
C ILE A 420 -13.19 -5.59 -9.17
N ASP A 421 -14.06 -5.40 -8.17
CA ASP A 421 -14.18 -4.15 -7.41
C ASP A 421 -13.45 -4.20 -6.06
N HIS A 422 -13.14 -3.00 -5.55
CA HIS A 422 -12.51 -2.73 -4.26
C HIS A 422 -13.40 -1.82 -3.43
N ARG A 423 -13.16 -1.70 -2.12
CA ARG A 423 -13.82 -0.68 -1.29
C ARG A 423 -13.50 0.73 -1.79
N GLY A 424 -14.52 1.58 -1.96
CA GLY A 424 -14.35 2.97 -2.36
C GLY A 424 -13.95 3.87 -1.18
N PHE A 425 -13.24 4.98 -1.47
CA PHE A 425 -12.88 6.00 -0.47
C PHE A 425 -14.05 6.93 -0.08
N SER A 426 -15.19 6.87 -0.79
CA SER A 426 -16.39 7.69 -0.55
C SER A 426 -17.63 7.02 -1.15
N ASP A 427 -18.14 5.97 -0.49
CA ASP A 427 -19.28 5.21 -1.02
C ASP A 427 -20.63 5.78 -0.53
N GLU A 428 -21.09 6.88 -1.14
CA GLU A 428 -22.53 7.20 -1.16
C GLU A 428 -23.32 6.17 -2.00
N LYS A 429 -22.66 5.47 -2.93
CA LYS A 429 -23.31 4.49 -3.82
C LYS A 429 -23.63 3.15 -3.14
N VAL A 430 -22.98 2.81 -2.03
CA VAL A 430 -23.31 1.61 -1.24
C VAL A 430 -24.59 1.81 -0.42
N MET A 431 -24.97 3.05 -0.12
CA MET A 431 -26.25 3.35 0.56
C MET A 431 -27.47 3.34 -0.37
N ASN A 432 -27.27 3.37 -1.69
CA ASN A 432 -28.36 3.48 -2.69
C ASN A 432 -28.49 2.28 -3.64
N GLY A 433 -27.85 1.15 -3.36
CA GLY A 433 -28.16 -0.13 -4.01
C GLY A 433 -27.92 -0.20 -5.53
N LYS A 434 -27.12 0.70 -6.12
CA LYS A 434 -26.79 0.66 -7.54
C LYS A 434 -25.35 0.21 -7.75
N THR A 435 -25.15 -1.10 -7.97
CA THR A 435 -23.94 -1.63 -8.63
C THR A 435 -24.23 -2.87 -9.51
N CYS A 436 -23.51 -2.88 -10.65
CA CYS A 436 -23.23 -3.96 -11.61
C CYS A 436 -23.87 -3.91 -13.01
N ASP A 437 -24.83 -3.00 -13.32
CA ASP A 437 -25.46 -2.96 -14.65
C ASP A 437 -25.14 -1.72 -15.51
N GLN A 438 -24.09 -0.96 -15.18
CA GLN A 438 -23.65 0.18 -16.00
C GLN A 438 -22.12 0.27 -16.06
N LEU A 439 -21.51 -0.71 -16.72
CA LEU A 439 -20.23 -0.57 -17.43
C LEU A 439 -20.29 -1.38 -18.71
#